data_AF-A0A0J6YIX7-F1
#
_entry.id   AF-A0A0J6YIX7-F1
#
_cell.length_a   1.000
_cell.length_b   1.000
_cell.length_c   1.000
_cell.angle_alpha   90.00
_cell.angle_beta   90.00
_cell.angle_gamma   90.00
#
_symmetry.space_group_name_H-M   'P 1'
#
loop_
_entity.id
_entity.type
_entity.pdbx_description
1 polymer ?
#
loop_
_entity_poly.entity_id
_entity_poly.type
_entity_poly.pdbx_seq_one_letter_code
_entity_poly.pdbx_strand_id
1 'polypeptide(L)'
;MADRTGSYNPFSRRSSHGPKTVNTYRVLTPLSWLLVVVFGIYYSVRGPDDVPSGSTIGNQAEINPTPFSQTKTITIIYWVILLVSQLGYMGQLWSSNPERLTAAANVAPHFILNNLFILSFILLWVRSHFWGAEVFDIVSLLNQGTLYWRYPGLPEYIHLPAVAGPYAWSITTLFWNGAVAVGGYSLPKRIVANVFIWVMFLFGQAHIARRNDRSLGYSLSLLTLSLALKQFSLKIISLQWIFAFIIFGIFLVSSLYSSSTRYYKRDFFLRSLVEPEAGDREREPLLSNA
;
A
#
# COMPACT_ATOMS: atom_id res chain seq x y z
N MET A 1 2.48 -31.48 19.73
CA MET A 1 1.33 -30.69 20.25
C MET A 1 1.30 -29.23 19.77
N ALA A 2 2.24 -28.77 18.93
CA ALA A 2 2.31 -27.39 18.41
C ALA A 2 1.49 -27.13 17.12
N ASP A 3 0.63 -28.06 16.69
CA ASP A 3 0.13 -28.10 15.30
C ASP A 3 -1.37 -27.75 15.14
N ARG A 4 -2.06 -27.37 16.23
CA ARG A 4 -3.50 -27.03 16.18
C ARG A 4 -3.80 -25.54 16.05
N THR A 5 -2.91 -24.65 16.51
CA THR A 5 -3.14 -23.19 16.45
C THR A 5 -2.90 -22.61 15.05
N GLY A 6 -1.96 -23.19 14.28
CA GLY A 6 -1.74 -22.83 12.87
C GLY A 6 -2.93 -23.19 11.95
N SER A 7 -3.72 -24.19 12.33
CA SER A 7 -4.90 -24.64 11.56
C SER A 7 -5.95 -23.54 11.39
N TYR A 8 -6.15 -22.68 12.40
CA TYR A 8 -7.22 -21.67 12.44
C TYR A 8 -6.78 -20.24 12.11
N ASN A 9 -5.48 -19.94 12.05
CA ASN A 9 -5.02 -18.59 11.71
C ASN A 9 -5.25 -18.29 10.22
N PRO A 10 -6.11 -17.33 9.85
CA PRO A 10 -6.33 -17.01 8.45
C PRO A 10 -5.13 -16.28 7.82
N PHE A 11 -4.28 -15.61 8.62
CA PHE A 11 -3.13 -14.82 8.13
C PHE A 11 -1.86 -15.66 7.92
N SER A 12 -1.89 -16.97 8.19
CA SER A 12 -0.76 -17.87 7.95
C SER A 12 -0.61 -18.17 6.46
N ARG A 13 0.62 -18.15 5.95
CA ARG A 13 0.93 -18.66 4.61
C ARG A 13 0.68 -20.17 4.55
N ARG A 14 -0.05 -20.62 3.54
CA ARG A 14 -0.37 -22.04 3.28
C ARG A 14 0.03 -22.44 1.87
N SER A 15 0.39 -23.71 1.72
CA SER A 15 0.66 -24.35 0.42
C SER A 15 -0.61 -24.70 -0.35
N SER A 16 -1.74 -24.84 0.34
CA SER A 16 -3.05 -25.08 -0.27
C SER A 16 -4.18 -24.62 0.67
N HIS A 17 -5.38 -24.46 0.11
CA HIS A 17 -6.57 -24.08 0.87
C HIS A 17 -7.71 -25.05 0.57
N GLY A 18 -8.46 -25.42 1.61
CA GLY A 18 -9.64 -26.27 1.46
C GLY A 18 -10.78 -25.56 0.71
N PRO A 19 -11.70 -26.30 0.07
CA PRO A 19 -12.79 -25.72 -0.72
C PRO A 19 -13.67 -24.73 0.07
N LYS A 20 -13.93 -25.01 1.35
CA LYS A 20 -14.70 -24.13 2.23
C LYS A 20 -14.04 -22.75 2.38
N THR A 21 -12.74 -22.72 2.69
CA THR A 21 -11.97 -21.48 2.84
C THR A 21 -11.89 -20.69 1.53
N VAL A 22 -11.66 -21.38 0.42
CA VAL A 22 -11.65 -20.75 -0.91
C VAL A 22 -13.00 -20.11 -1.23
N ASN A 23 -14.11 -20.82 -0.98
CA ASN A 23 -15.45 -20.27 -1.18
C ASN A 23 -15.75 -19.08 -0.27
N THR A 24 -15.29 -19.11 0.99
CA THR A 24 -15.37 -17.93 1.88
C THR A 24 -14.65 -16.73 1.27
N TYR A 25 -13.42 -16.89 0.76
CA TYR A 25 -12.69 -15.79 0.14
C TYR A 25 -13.33 -15.30 -1.17
N ARG A 26 -13.89 -16.20 -1.99
CA ARG A 26 -14.65 -15.83 -3.20
C ARG A 26 -15.86 -14.95 -2.92
N VAL A 27 -16.40 -15.00 -1.70
CA VAL A 27 -17.54 -14.18 -1.28
C VAL A 27 -17.08 -12.92 -0.55
N LEU A 28 -16.23 -13.06 0.47
CA LEU A 28 -15.84 -11.94 1.33
C LEU A 28 -14.90 -10.95 0.65
N THR A 29 -14.04 -11.41 -0.27
CA THR A 29 -13.12 -10.53 -0.99
C THR A 29 -13.90 -9.53 -1.88
N PRO A 30 -14.82 -9.95 -2.77
CA PRO A 30 -15.66 -9.01 -3.51
C PRO A 30 -16.59 -8.18 -2.64
N LEU A 31 -17.19 -8.77 -1.59
CA LEU A 31 -18.09 -8.05 -0.70
C LEU A 31 -17.38 -6.88 0.00
N SER A 32 -16.20 -7.14 0.59
CA SER A 32 -15.41 -6.11 1.27
C SER A 32 -14.93 -5.02 0.30
N TRP A 33 -14.54 -5.40 -0.93
CA TRP A 33 -14.18 -4.44 -1.98
C TRP A 33 -15.37 -3.58 -2.38
N LEU A 34 -16.55 -4.19 -2.57
CA LEU A 34 -17.77 -3.47 -2.93
C LEU A 34 -18.18 -2.46 -1.87
N LEU A 35 -18.00 -2.78 -0.59
CA LEU A 35 -18.22 -1.81 0.50
C LEU A 35 -17.35 -0.57 0.33
N VAL A 36 -16.05 -0.73 0.06
CA VAL A 36 -15.13 0.40 -0.17
C VAL A 36 -15.57 1.24 -1.37
N VAL A 37 -15.96 0.59 -2.48
CA VAL A 37 -16.40 1.29 -3.69
C VAL A 37 -17.70 2.05 -3.46
N VAL A 38 -18.72 1.40 -2.91
CA VAL A 38 -20.04 2.00 -2.69
C VAL A 38 -19.95 3.17 -1.72
N PHE A 39 -19.29 2.99 -0.58
CA PHE A 39 -19.14 4.05 0.42
C PHE A 39 -18.19 5.15 -0.06
N GLY A 40 -17.14 4.79 -0.79
CA GLY A 40 -16.23 5.76 -1.41
C GLY A 40 -16.94 6.66 -2.42
N ILE A 41 -17.79 6.10 -3.30
CA ILE A 41 -18.59 6.89 -4.24
C ILE A 41 -19.64 7.72 -3.49
N TYR A 42 -20.41 7.09 -2.59
CA TYR A 42 -21.48 7.77 -1.84
C TYR A 42 -20.94 8.99 -1.09
N TYR A 43 -19.88 8.81 -0.30
CA TYR A 43 -19.30 9.90 0.48
C TYR A 43 -18.38 10.85 -0.32
N SER A 44 -18.10 10.55 -1.58
CA SER A 44 -17.47 11.53 -2.49
C SER A 44 -18.45 12.61 -2.95
N VAL A 45 -19.75 12.33 -2.95
CA VAL A 45 -20.79 13.24 -3.44
C VAL A 45 -21.75 13.71 -2.35
N ARG A 46 -21.94 12.94 -1.27
CA ARG A 46 -22.87 13.23 -0.19
C ARG A 46 -22.16 13.21 1.17
N GLY A 47 -22.36 14.26 1.97
CA GLY A 47 -21.89 14.28 3.36
C GLY A 47 -22.81 13.45 4.27
N PRO A 48 -22.33 13.03 5.46
CA PRO A 48 -23.18 12.42 6.47
C PRO A 48 -24.20 13.44 7.02
N ASP A 49 -25.47 13.04 7.10
CA ASP A 49 -26.55 13.87 7.65
C ASP A 49 -26.63 13.78 9.19
N ASP A 50 -25.88 12.84 9.79
CA ASP A 50 -25.93 12.52 11.22
C ASP A 50 -25.00 13.38 12.09
N VAL A 51 -24.10 14.17 11.51
CA VAL A 51 -23.14 15.00 12.27
C VAL A 51 -23.00 16.39 11.63
N PRO A 52 -23.18 17.51 12.38
CA PRO A 52 -23.09 18.85 11.82
C PRO A 52 -21.72 19.23 11.23
N SER A 53 -20.64 18.69 11.79
CA SER A 53 -19.26 18.86 11.29
C SER A 53 -18.89 17.87 10.18
N GLY A 54 -19.88 17.12 9.67
CA GLY A 54 -19.70 16.12 8.65
C GLY A 54 -19.55 16.73 7.26
N SER A 55 -18.75 16.09 6.40
CA SER A 55 -18.58 16.53 5.02
C SER A 55 -18.27 15.38 4.05
N THR A 56 -18.27 15.68 2.76
CA THR A 56 -17.81 14.71 1.75
C THR A 56 -16.31 14.44 1.92
N ILE A 57 -15.83 13.29 1.44
CA ILE A 57 -14.41 12.91 1.52
C ILE A 57 -13.51 14.03 1.00
N GLY A 58 -13.87 14.57 -0.17
CA GLY A 58 -13.10 15.63 -0.82
C GLY A 58 -13.21 16.98 -0.11
N ASN A 59 -14.41 17.37 0.33
CA ASN A 59 -14.56 18.67 1.00
C ASN A 59 -13.84 18.67 2.35
N GLN A 60 -13.88 17.56 3.08
CA GLN A 60 -13.15 17.38 4.34
C GLN A 60 -11.64 17.64 4.19
N ALA A 61 -11.06 17.20 3.06
CA ALA A 61 -9.66 17.42 2.71
C ALA A 61 -9.32 18.89 2.40
N GLU A 62 -10.29 19.63 1.87
CA GLU A 62 -10.14 21.05 1.52
C GLU A 62 -10.29 21.96 2.75
N ILE A 63 -11.22 21.64 3.66
CA ILE A 63 -11.41 22.43 4.89
C ILE A 63 -10.32 22.17 5.94
N ASN A 64 -9.59 21.05 5.84
CA ASN A 64 -8.45 20.71 6.71
C ASN A 64 -7.14 20.63 5.90
N PRO A 65 -6.61 21.75 5.38
CA PRO A 65 -5.35 21.73 4.66
C PRO A 65 -4.18 21.45 5.62
N THR A 66 -3.29 20.56 5.20
CA THR A 66 -2.10 20.16 5.95
C THR A 66 -0.87 20.10 5.04
N PRO A 67 0.34 20.07 5.61
CA PRO A 67 1.57 19.79 4.85
C PRO A 67 1.56 18.46 4.06
N PHE A 68 0.63 17.56 4.36
CA PHE A 68 0.49 16.25 3.70
C PHE A 68 -0.77 16.15 2.85
N SER A 69 -1.52 17.25 2.68
CA SER A 69 -2.68 17.29 1.79
C SER A 69 -2.27 16.96 0.36
N GLN A 70 -3.16 16.25 -0.32
CA GLN A 70 -3.00 15.76 -1.69
C GLN A 70 -3.99 16.43 -2.64
N THR A 71 -3.71 16.43 -3.94
CA THR A 71 -4.65 16.91 -4.96
C THR A 71 -5.76 15.89 -5.18
N LYS A 72 -7.00 16.38 -5.21
CA LYS A 72 -8.18 15.54 -5.48
C LYS A 72 -8.03 14.75 -6.78
N THR A 73 -7.60 15.39 -7.87
CA THR A 73 -7.50 14.75 -9.19
C THR A 73 -6.53 13.57 -9.21
N ILE A 74 -5.28 13.76 -8.77
CA ILE A 74 -4.27 12.69 -8.82
C ILE A 74 -4.60 11.59 -7.81
N THR A 75 -5.14 11.95 -6.63
CA THR A 75 -5.58 10.97 -5.63
C THR A 75 -6.71 10.09 -6.18
N ILE A 76 -7.68 10.67 -6.91
CA ILE A 76 -8.76 9.90 -7.56
C ILE A 76 -8.19 8.98 -8.65
N ILE A 77 -7.26 9.46 -9.49
CA ILE A 77 -6.61 8.62 -10.51
C ILE A 77 -5.92 7.41 -9.86
N TYR A 78 -5.17 7.64 -8.78
CA TYR A 78 -4.55 6.57 -8.01
C TYR A 78 -5.56 5.53 -7.54
N TRP A 79 -6.65 5.97 -6.93
CA TRP A 79 -7.71 5.09 -6.43
C TRP A 79 -8.43 4.33 -7.54
N VAL A 80 -8.70 4.96 -8.68
CA VAL A 80 -9.31 4.28 -9.84
C VAL A 80 -8.39 3.17 -10.35
N ILE A 81 -7.09 3.46 -10.54
CA ILE A 81 -6.11 2.46 -10.97
C ILE A 81 -6.07 1.30 -9.97
N LEU A 82 -6.00 1.62 -8.67
CA LEU A 82 -5.95 0.62 -7.61
C LEU A 82 -7.22 -0.26 -7.61
N LEU A 83 -8.40 0.33 -7.54
CA LEU A 83 -9.68 -0.39 -7.48
C LEU A 83 -9.93 -1.24 -8.72
N VAL A 84 -9.58 -0.75 -9.92
CA VAL A 84 -9.69 -1.54 -11.16
C VAL A 84 -8.70 -2.69 -11.17
N SER A 85 -7.45 -2.46 -10.75
CA SER A 85 -6.46 -3.54 -10.68
C SER A 85 -6.86 -4.64 -9.69
N GLN A 86 -7.62 -4.31 -8.64
CA GLN A 86 -8.11 -5.27 -7.65
C GLN A 86 -9.12 -6.25 -8.23
N LEU A 87 -9.86 -5.90 -9.28
CA LEU A 87 -10.70 -6.85 -10.00
C LEU A 87 -9.88 -8.02 -10.57
N GLY A 88 -8.70 -7.72 -11.11
CA GLY A 88 -7.77 -8.72 -11.65
C GLY A 88 -7.22 -9.66 -10.57
N TYR A 89 -6.92 -9.12 -9.39
CA TYR A 89 -6.56 -9.91 -8.20
C TYR A 89 -7.70 -10.83 -7.77
N MET A 90 -8.91 -10.29 -7.61
CA MET A 90 -10.07 -11.07 -7.17
C MET A 90 -10.35 -12.22 -8.14
N GLY A 91 -10.23 -11.99 -9.45
CA GLY A 91 -10.37 -13.03 -10.48
C GLY A 91 -9.46 -14.25 -10.27
N GLN A 92 -8.30 -14.10 -9.60
CA GLN A 92 -7.40 -15.21 -9.32
C GLN A 92 -7.99 -16.21 -8.31
N LEU A 93 -8.99 -15.84 -7.52
CA LEU A 93 -9.73 -16.76 -6.64
C LEU A 93 -10.57 -17.78 -7.44
N TRP A 94 -10.78 -17.55 -8.75
CA TRP A 94 -11.43 -18.49 -9.66
C TRP A 94 -10.46 -19.12 -10.67
N SER A 95 -9.15 -18.93 -10.49
CA SER A 95 -8.17 -19.51 -11.40
C SER A 95 -8.19 -21.04 -11.36
N SER A 96 -8.11 -21.67 -12.53
CA SER A 96 -7.85 -23.12 -12.66
C SER A 96 -6.41 -23.49 -12.32
N ASN A 97 -5.49 -22.51 -12.28
CA ASN A 97 -4.11 -22.73 -11.86
C ASN A 97 -4.02 -22.74 -10.31
N PRO A 98 -3.63 -23.88 -9.69
CA PRO A 98 -3.59 -24.01 -8.23
C PRO A 98 -2.62 -23.03 -7.55
N GLU A 99 -1.52 -22.67 -8.20
CA GLU A 99 -0.52 -21.73 -7.65
C GLU A 99 -1.10 -20.31 -7.57
N ARG A 100 -1.79 -19.87 -8.63
CA ARG A 100 -2.44 -18.55 -8.66
C ARG A 100 -3.56 -18.46 -7.63
N LEU A 101 -4.39 -19.50 -7.57
CA LEU A 101 -5.47 -19.60 -6.58
C LEU A 101 -4.90 -19.54 -5.16
N THR A 102 -3.86 -20.32 -4.87
CA THR A 102 -3.24 -20.38 -3.54
C THR A 102 -2.57 -19.06 -3.17
N ALA A 103 -1.87 -18.42 -4.10
CA ALA A 103 -1.27 -17.11 -3.90
C ALA A 103 -2.35 -16.06 -3.57
N ALA A 104 -3.46 -16.04 -4.30
CA ALA A 104 -4.56 -15.12 -4.05
C ALA A 104 -5.27 -15.39 -2.71
N ALA A 105 -5.48 -16.66 -2.37
CA ALA A 105 -6.11 -17.08 -1.12
C ALA A 105 -5.25 -16.74 0.12
N ASN A 106 -3.92 -16.83 0.01
CA ASN A 106 -2.99 -16.41 1.06
C ASN A 106 -3.08 -14.90 1.38
N VAL A 107 -3.42 -14.09 0.36
CA VAL A 107 -3.53 -12.63 0.48
C VAL A 107 -4.93 -12.19 0.95
N ALA A 108 -5.96 -12.99 0.68
CA ALA A 108 -7.36 -12.62 0.88
C ALA A 108 -7.70 -12.12 2.29
N PRO A 109 -7.24 -12.74 3.40
CA PRO A 109 -7.54 -12.25 4.75
C PRO A 109 -7.02 -10.84 5.01
N HIS A 110 -5.80 -10.54 4.57
CA HIS A 110 -5.21 -9.22 4.69
C HIS A 110 -5.94 -8.19 3.84
N PHE A 111 -6.35 -8.58 2.62
CA PHE A 111 -7.12 -7.75 1.72
C PHE A 111 -8.51 -7.40 2.27
N ILE A 112 -9.24 -8.41 2.75
CA ILE A 112 -10.56 -8.23 3.37
C ILE A 112 -10.44 -7.30 4.57
N LEU A 113 -9.49 -7.56 5.47
CA LEU A 113 -9.28 -6.73 6.65
C LEU A 113 -8.90 -5.29 6.28
N ASN A 114 -8.03 -5.10 5.29
CA ASN A 114 -7.68 -3.78 4.78
C ASN A 114 -8.90 -3.02 4.27
N ASN A 115 -9.79 -3.66 3.51
CA ASN A 115 -11.00 -3.01 3.02
C ASN A 115 -11.93 -2.58 4.15
N LEU A 116 -12.03 -3.37 5.21
CA LEU A 116 -12.79 -2.98 6.41
C LEU A 116 -12.16 -1.80 7.14
N PHE A 117 -10.83 -1.71 7.17
CA PHE A 117 -10.12 -0.54 7.72
C PHE A 117 -10.32 0.70 6.85
N ILE A 118 -10.25 0.58 5.52
CA ILE A 118 -10.55 1.69 4.61
C ILE A 118 -12.00 2.14 4.76
N LEU A 119 -12.94 1.22 4.88
CA LEU A 119 -14.34 1.56 5.15
C LEU A 119 -14.49 2.33 6.47
N SER A 120 -13.85 1.85 7.54
CA SER A 120 -13.87 2.50 8.85
C SER A 120 -13.24 3.89 8.80
N PHE A 121 -12.10 4.03 8.11
CA PHE A 121 -11.47 5.31 7.81
C PHE A 121 -12.44 6.26 7.11
N ILE A 122 -13.09 5.83 6.01
CA ILE A 122 -14.04 6.67 5.27
C ILE A 122 -15.16 7.15 6.20
N LEU A 123 -15.77 6.26 6.97
CA LEU A 123 -16.91 6.58 7.84
C LEU A 123 -16.54 7.57 8.96
N LEU A 124 -15.32 7.46 9.50
CA LEU A 124 -14.81 8.34 10.54
C LEU A 124 -14.35 9.69 9.97
N TRP A 125 -13.64 9.66 8.84
CA TRP A 125 -13.13 10.83 8.14
C TRP A 125 -14.24 11.80 7.77
N VAL A 126 -15.30 11.30 7.13
CA VAL A 126 -16.45 12.12 6.69
C VAL A 126 -17.23 12.70 7.87
N ARG A 127 -17.06 12.15 9.07
CA ARG A 127 -17.65 12.64 10.33
C ARG A 127 -16.67 13.47 11.17
N SER A 128 -15.51 13.85 10.62
CA SER A 128 -14.46 14.60 11.33
C SER A 128 -13.88 13.89 12.57
N HIS A 129 -13.96 12.56 12.65
CA HIS A 129 -13.37 11.76 13.76
C HIS A 129 -11.93 11.35 13.43
N PHE A 130 -11.04 12.32 13.27
CA PHE A 130 -9.68 12.08 12.72
C PHE A 130 -8.78 11.23 13.60
N TRP A 131 -8.84 11.38 14.93
CA TRP A 131 -8.09 10.51 15.84
C TRP A 131 -8.57 9.06 15.78
N GLY A 132 -9.88 8.84 15.63
CA GLY A 132 -10.43 7.51 15.40
C GLY A 132 -9.97 6.93 14.06
N ALA A 133 -10.00 7.74 13.00
CA ALA A 133 -9.50 7.35 11.68
C ALA A 133 -8.00 6.99 11.72
N GLU A 134 -7.20 7.71 12.52
CA GLU A 134 -5.75 7.49 12.65
C GLU A 134 -5.44 6.12 13.26
N VAL A 135 -6.23 5.68 14.23
CA VAL A 135 -6.09 4.33 14.80
C VAL A 135 -6.29 3.28 13.71
N PHE A 136 -7.26 3.48 12.81
CA PHE A 136 -7.49 2.58 11.67
C PHE A 136 -6.37 2.64 10.63
N ASP A 137 -5.79 3.81 10.37
CA ASP A 137 -4.62 3.96 9.50
C ASP A 137 -3.39 3.22 10.06
N ILE A 138 -3.13 3.32 11.37
CA ILE A 138 -2.03 2.61 12.04
C ILE A 138 -2.20 1.09 11.90
N VAL A 139 -3.38 0.54 12.23
CA VAL A 139 -3.59 -0.91 12.11
C VAL A 139 -3.62 -1.38 10.65
N SER A 140 -4.08 -0.54 9.72
CA SER A 140 -3.98 -0.80 8.28
C SER A 140 -2.53 -0.90 7.84
N LEU A 141 -1.67 0.05 8.26
CA LEU A 141 -0.26 0.03 7.95
C LEU A 141 0.44 -1.22 8.51
N LEU A 142 0.10 -1.66 9.73
CA LEU A 142 0.64 -2.88 10.32
C LEU A 142 0.18 -4.15 9.58
N ASN A 143 -1.10 -4.22 9.22
CA ASN A 143 -1.65 -5.32 8.41
C ASN A 143 -0.96 -5.41 7.05
N GLN A 144 -0.81 -4.26 6.37
CA GLN A 144 -0.18 -4.19 5.06
C GLN A 144 1.33 -4.42 5.11
N GLY A 145 2.01 -3.89 6.13
CA GLY A 145 3.42 -4.18 6.37
C GLY A 145 3.64 -5.68 6.60
N THR A 146 2.77 -6.33 7.36
CA THR A 146 2.82 -7.79 7.57
C THR A 146 2.66 -8.54 6.24
N LEU A 147 1.67 -8.18 5.43
CA LEU A 147 1.45 -8.77 4.10
C LEU A 147 2.66 -8.58 3.19
N TYR A 148 3.17 -7.35 3.10
CA TYR A 148 4.32 -6.94 2.29
C TYR A 148 5.59 -7.73 2.62
N TRP A 149 5.86 -7.94 3.91
CA TRP A 149 7.06 -8.65 4.36
C TRP A 149 6.92 -10.17 4.34
N ARG A 150 5.70 -10.70 4.56
CA ARG A 150 5.46 -12.15 4.66
C ARG A 150 5.31 -12.85 3.31
N TYR A 151 4.87 -12.15 2.27
CA TYR A 151 4.60 -12.74 0.96
C TYR A 151 5.48 -12.14 -0.14
N PRO A 152 6.81 -12.36 -0.10
CA PRO A 152 7.69 -11.91 -1.17
C PRO A 152 7.45 -12.66 -2.48
N GLY A 153 7.66 -11.97 -3.60
CA GLY A 153 7.65 -12.59 -4.93
C GLY A 153 6.26 -12.92 -5.47
N LEU A 154 5.21 -12.27 -4.94
CA LEU A 154 3.88 -12.39 -5.52
C LEU A 154 3.88 -11.88 -6.97
N PRO A 155 3.13 -12.54 -7.88
CA PRO A 155 2.95 -12.04 -9.23
C PRO A 155 2.37 -10.61 -9.22
N GLU A 156 2.76 -9.79 -10.20
CA GLU A 156 2.40 -8.38 -10.27
C GLU A 156 0.88 -8.12 -10.17
N TYR A 157 0.07 -8.96 -10.81
CA TYR A 157 -1.39 -8.88 -10.81
C TYR A 157 -2.05 -9.22 -9.46
N ILE A 158 -1.27 -9.68 -8.47
CA ILE A 158 -1.67 -9.81 -7.06
C ILE A 158 -0.95 -8.76 -6.22
N HIS A 159 0.35 -8.57 -6.47
CA HIS A 159 1.22 -7.68 -5.69
C HIS A 159 0.77 -6.22 -5.76
N LEU A 160 0.59 -5.64 -6.95
CA LEU A 160 0.12 -4.27 -7.10
C LEU A 160 -1.24 -4.02 -6.42
N PRO A 161 -2.31 -4.75 -6.76
CA PRO A 161 -3.66 -4.47 -6.25
C PRO A 161 -3.87 -4.74 -4.76
N ALA A 162 -3.21 -5.77 -4.21
CA ALA A 162 -3.52 -6.26 -2.88
C ALA A 162 -2.41 -5.99 -1.85
N VAL A 163 -1.21 -5.62 -2.30
CA VAL A 163 -0.03 -5.43 -1.44
C VAL A 163 0.55 -4.03 -1.61
N ALA A 164 1.23 -3.76 -2.73
CA ALA A 164 2.02 -2.55 -2.92
C ALA A 164 1.17 -1.27 -2.95
N GLY A 165 0.06 -1.26 -3.69
CA GLY A 165 -0.85 -0.12 -3.73
C GLY A 165 -1.47 0.15 -2.35
N PRO A 166 -2.21 -0.79 -1.75
CA PRO A 166 -2.81 -0.57 -0.44
C PRO A 166 -1.80 -0.18 0.65
N TYR A 167 -0.57 -0.72 0.57
CA TYR A 167 0.51 -0.33 1.47
C TYR A 167 1.00 1.10 1.26
N ALA A 168 1.21 1.52 0.01
CA ALA A 168 1.56 2.91 -0.32
C ALA A 168 0.50 3.91 0.18
N TRP A 169 -0.79 3.55 0.01
CA TRP A 169 -1.89 4.35 0.53
C TRP A 169 -1.86 4.44 2.05
N SER A 170 -1.68 3.30 2.76
CA SER A 170 -1.63 3.29 4.24
C SER A 170 -0.48 4.13 4.80
N ILE A 171 0.68 4.14 4.14
CA ILE A 171 1.79 5.03 4.50
C ILE A 171 1.35 6.50 4.35
N THR A 172 0.69 6.81 3.24
CA THR A 172 0.31 8.18 2.89
C THR A 172 -0.80 8.71 3.79
N THR A 173 -1.82 7.90 4.09
CA THR A 173 -2.92 8.30 4.98
C THR A 173 -2.48 8.49 6.42
N LEU A 174 -1.56 7.68 6.93
CA LEU A 174 -0.99 7.88 8.26
C LEU A 174 -0.47 9.32 8.45
N PHE A 175 0.36 9.81 7.53
CA PHE A 175 0.89 11.17 7.64
C PHE A 175 -0.17 12.23 7.35
N TRP A 176 -1.09 11.97 6.42
CA TRP A 176 -2.11 12.92 6.04
C TRP A 176 -3.19 13.10 7.11
N ASN A 177 -3.84 12.02 7.53
CA ASN A 177 -4.86 12.05 8.56
C ASN A 177 -4.25 12.41 9.93
N GLY A 178 -3.07 11.91 10.27
CA GLY A 178 -2.36 12.29 11.50
C GLY A 178 -2.11 13.79 11.59
N ALA A 179 -1.74 14.44 10.48
CA ALA A 179 -1.59 15.90 10.43
C ALA A 179 -2.93 16.64 10.62
N VAL A 180 -4.03 16.09 10.09
CA VAL A 180 -5.38 16.65 10.31
C VAL A 180 -5.80 16.46 11.77
N ALA A 181 -5.57 15.29 12.37
CA ALA A 181 -5.91 14.98 13.74
C ALA A 181 -5.18 15.87 14.76
N VAL A 182 -3.90 16.17 14.51
CA VAL A 182 -3.11 17.10 15.33
C VAL A 182 -3.59 18.55 15.17
N GLY A 183 -4.06 18.91 13.97
CA GLY A 183 -4.62 20.22 13.64
C GLY A 183 -3.68 21.42 13.89
N GLY A 184 -4.19 22.63 13.66
CA GLY A 184 -3.52 23.90 13.98
C GLY A 184 -2.27 24.25 13.17
N TYR A 185 -1.83 25.51 13.25
CA TYR A 185 -0.71 26.03 12.48
C TYR A 185 0.30 26.74 13.40
N SER A 186 1.55 26.25 13.43
CA SER A 186 2.65 26.86 14.19
C SER A 186 4.00 26.50 13.60
N LEU A 187 5.05 27.27 13.92
CA LEU A 187 6.41 27.00 13.46
C LEU A 187 6.92 25.61 13.85
N PRO A 188 6.77 25.13 15.11
CA PRO A 188 7.18 23.77 15.47
C PRO A 188 6.49 22.69 14.64
N LYS A 189 5.17 22.82 14.42
CA LYS A 189 4.40 21.86 13.59
C LYS A 189 4.91 21.82 12.15
N ARG A 190 5.31 22.96 11.59
CA ARG A 190 5.93 23.03 10.25
C ARG A 190 7.28 22.32 10.20
N ILE A 191 8.12 22.50 11.21
CA ILE A 191 9.41 21.81 11.31
C ILE A 191 9.19 20.29 11.37
N VAL A 192 8.28 19.84 12.22
CA VAL A 192 7.93 18.41 12.34
C VAL A 192 7.41 17.86 11.00
N ALA A 193 6.54 18.59 10.31
CA ALA A 193 6.04 18.18 9.00
C ALA A 193 7.15 18.03 7.93
N ASN A 194 8.10 18.98 7.92
CA ASN A 194 9.26 18.92 7.03
C ASN A 194 10.17 17.72 7.37
N VAL A 195 10.30 17.32 8.65
CA VAL A 195 11.05 16.10 9.01
C VAL A 195 10.28 14.85 8.59
N PHE A 196 8.97 14.82 8.84
CA PHE A 196 8.13 13.64 8.60
C PHE A 196 7.97 13.30 7.12
N ILE A 197 7.99 14.27 6.20
CA ILE A 197 8.00 13.96 4.77
C ILE A 197 9.28 13.20 4.36
N TRP A 198 10.43 13.51 4.98
CA TRP A 198 11.68 12.76 4.78
C TRP A 198 11.64 11.39 5.47
N VAL A 199 10.99 11.25 6.62
CA VAL A 199 10.75 9.94 7.25
C VAL A 199 9.91 9.05 6.33
N MET A 200 8.82 9.58 5.78
CA MET A 200 7.99 8.89 4.79
C MET A 200 8.82 8.45 3.57
N PHE A 201 9.70 9.33 3.07
CA PHE A 201 10.61 9.01 1.98
C PHE A 201 11.59 7.88 2.34
N LEU A 202 12.34 8.02 3.43
CA LEU A 202 13.35 7.02 3.83
C LEU A 202 12.70 5.66 4.07
N PHE A 203 11.52 5.65 4.71
CA PHE A 203 10.74 4.44 4.92
C PHE A 203 10.34 3.79 3.59
N GLY A 204 9.70 4.53 2.69
CA GLY A 204 9.29 4.02 1.37
C GLY A 204 10.47 3.56 0.52
N GLN A 205 11.53 4.35 0.46
CA GLN A 205 12.72 4.07 -0.35
C GLN A 205 13.47 2.84 0.16
N ALA A 206 13.57 2.66 1.47
CA ALA A 206 14.16 1.45 2.05
C ALA A 206 13.40 0.19 1.65
N HIS A 207 12.07 0.23 1.61
CA HIS A 207 11.23 -0.90 1.19
C HIS A 207 11.41 -1.19 -0.31
N ILE A 208 11.35 -0.14 -1.16
CA ILE A 208 11.58 -0.25 -2.61
C ILE A 208 12.94 -0.88 -2.89
N ALA A 209 14.01 -0.33 -2.30
CA ALA A 209 15.37 -0.82 -2.53
C ALA A 209 15.56 -2.26 -2.03
N ARG A 210 15.08 -2.57 -0.83
CA ARG A 210 15.26 -3.90 -0.23
C ARG A 210 14.48 -5.01 -0.92
N ARG A 211 13.34 -4.69 -1.55
CA ARG A 211 12.53 -5.66 -2.30
C ARG A 211 12.68 -5.56 -3.81
N ASN A 212 13.49 -4.62 -4.30
CA ASN A 212 13.51 -4.23 -5.70
C ASN A 212 12.08 -4.06 -6.23
N ASP A 213 11.25 -3.25 -5.55
CA ASP A 213 9.80 -3.19 -5.74
C ASP A 213 9.34 -1.95 -6.52
N ARG A 214 9.27 -2.11 -7.84
CA ARG A 214 8.75 -1.09 -8.76
C ARG A 214 7.30 -0.69 -8.48
N SER A 215 6.46 -1.61 -8.00
CA SER A 215 5.02 -1.40 -7.85
C SER A 215 4.76 -0.44 -6.70
N LEU A 216 5.43 -0.70 -5.57
CA LEU A 216 5.43 0.21 -4.42
C LEU A 216 6.00 1.57 -4.82
N GLY A 217 7.09 1.58 -5.59
CA GLY A 217 7.71 2.81 -6.07
C GLY A 217 6.78 3.66 -6.95
N TYR A 218 6.10 3.06 -7.94
CA TYR A 218 5.16 3.78 -8.79
C TYR A 218 3.96 4.29 -7.99
N SER A 219 3.44 3.50 -7.04
CA SER A 219 2.35 3.92 -6.16
C SER A 219 2.75 5.12 -5.28
N LEU A 220 3.91 5.06 -4.62
CA LEU A 220 4.41 6.16 -3.80
C LEU A 220 4.78 7.39 -4.64
N SER A 221 5.31 7.20 -5.85
CA SER A 221 5.55 8.28 -6.81
C SER A 221 4.25 9.02 -7.15
N LEU A 222 3.17 8.31 -7.45
CA LEU A 222 1.90 8.95 -7.83
C LEU A 222 1.27 9.72 -6.66
N LEU A 223 1.30 9.14 -5.45
CA LEU A 223 0.78 9.78 -4.24
C LEU A 223 1.63 11.01 -3.83
N THR A 224 2.96 10.91 -3.91
CA THR A 224 3.84 12.05 -3.63
C THR A 224 3.76 13.14 -4.68
N LEU A 225 3.48 12.81 -5.96
CA LEU A 225 3.12 13.81 -6.96
C LEU A 225 1.81 14.53 -6.59
N SER A 226 0.81 13.78 -6.11
CA SER A 226 -0.45 14.38 -5.63
C SER A 226 -0.21 15.35 -4.47
N LEU A 227 0.64 14.98 -3.52
CA LEU A 227 1.07 15.84 -2.42
C LEU A 227 1.83 17.06 -2.94
N ALA A 228 2.83 16.88 -3.80
CA ALA A 228 3.67 17.95 -4.33
C ALA A 228 2.84 19.04 -5.03
N LEU A 229 1.91 18.64 -5.89
CA LEU A 229 1.02 19.56 -6.60
C LEU A 229 0.10 20.33 -5.64
N LYS A 230 -0.40 19.68 -4.58
CA LYS A 230 -1.27 20.35 -3.61
C LYS A 230 -0.48 21.34 -2.77
N GLN A 231 0.71 20.96 -2.31
CA GLN A 231 1.58 21.86 -1.55
C GLN A 231 2.05 23.05 -2.40
N PHE A 232 2.32 22.83 -3.68
CA PHE A 232 2.64 23.90 -4.62
C PHE A 232 1.47 24.88 -4.81
N SER A 233 0.22 24.38 -4.81
CA SER A 233 -0.97 25.22 -4.88
C SER A 233 -1.25 25.97 -3.57
N LEU A 234 -1.04 25.32 -2.42
CA LEU A 234 -1.28 25.93 -1.11
C LEU A 234 -0.27 27.03 -0.78
N LYS A 235 1.01 26.91 -1.18
CA LYS A 235 2.13 27.86 -0.92
C LYS A 235 2.34 28.29 0.54
N ILE A 236 1.59 27.71 1.49
CA ILE A 236 1.60 28.08 2.91
C ILE A 236 2.86 27.58 3.65
N ILE A 237 3.53 26.51 3.16
CA ILE A 237 4.71 25.92 3.82
C ILE A 237 5.90 25.92 2.86
N SER A 238 6.80 26.90 3.07
CA SER A 238 7.84 27.32 2.11
C SER A 238 8.70 26.21 1.48
N LEU A 239 9.00 25.10 2.18
CA LEU A 239 9.87 24.03 1.67
C LEU A 239 9.16 22.71 1.35
N GLN A 240 7.94 22.50 1.84
CA GLN A 240 7.25 21.20 1.76
C GLN A 240 7.03 20.76 0.30
N TRP A 241 6.68 21.70 -0.59
CA TRP A 241 6.47 21.41 -2.01
C TRP A 241 7.78 21.01 -2.72
N ILE A 242 8.91 21.65 -2.40
CA ILE A 242 10.23 21.31 -2.96
C ILE A 242 10.59 19.89 -2.56
N PHE A 243 10.49 19.57 -1.26
CA PHE A 243 10.77 18.24 -0.74
C PHE A 243 9.87 17.19 -1.39
N ALA A 244 8.58 17.49 -1.52
CA ALA A 244 7.62 16.60 -2.16
C ALA A 244 7.98 16.31 -3.62
N PHE A 245 8.38 17.31 -4.42
CA PHE A 245 8.81 17.09 -5.81
C PHE A 245 10.10 16.28 -5.91
N ILE A 246 11.08 16.54 -5.04
CA ILE A 246 12.32 15.76 -4.99
C ILE A 246 12.02 14.30 -4.66
N ILE A 247 11.21 14.05 -3.63
CA ILE A 247 10.81 12.72 -3.19
C ILE A 247 10.04 11.99 -4.31
N PHE A 248 9.08 12.66 -4.95
CA PHE A 248 8.39 12.17 -6.13
C PHE A 248 9.39 11.73 -7.23
N GLY A 249 10.33 12.61 -7.59
CA GLY A 249 11.33 12.33 -8.61
C GLY A 249 12.19 11.12 -8.27
N ILE A 250 12.64 11.01 -7.01
CA ILE A 250 13.46 9.87 -6.56
C ILE A 250 12.64 8.57 -6.57
N PHE A 251 11.38 8.58 -6.13
CA PHE A 251 10.52 7.40 -6.24
C PHE A 251 10.29 6.99 -7.68
N LEU A 252 10.05 7.94 -8.59
CA LEU A 252 9.88 7.65 -10.01
C LEU A 252 11.14 7.03 -10.63
N VAL A 253 12.30 7.63 -10.39
CA VAL A 253 13.59 7.13 -10.88
C VAL A 253 13.90 5.77 -10.28
N SER A 254 13.69 5.57 -8.99
CA SER A 254 13.88 4.27 -8.33
C SER A 254 12.96 3.19 -8.91
N SER A 255 11.73 3.55 -9.30
CA SER A 255 10.78 2.62 -9.91
C SER A 255 11.17 2.22 -11.32
N LEU A 256 11.65 3.19 -12.12
CA LEU A 256 12.19 2.94 -13.46
C LEU A 256 13.46 2.08 -13.37
N TYR A 257 14.35 2.40 -12.44
CA TYR A 257 15.56 1.63 -12.16
C TYR A 257 15.22 0.20 -11.72
N SER A 258 14.27 0.03 -10.80
CA SER A 258 13.79 -1.28 -10.35
C SER A 258 13.16 -2.08 -11.49
N SER A 259 12.39 -1.43 -12.37
CA SER A 259 11.82 -2.07 -13.56
C SER A 259 12.90 -2.54 -14.53
N SER A 260 13.94 -1.72 -14.73
CA SER A 260 15.09 -2.06 -15.57
C SER A 260 15.89 -3.23 -14.98
N THR A 261 16.26 -3.17 -13.70
CA THR A 261 17.02 -4.26 -13.06
C THR A 261 16.26 -5.58 -13.09
N ARG A 262 14.94 -5.58 -12.85
CA ARG A 262 14.10 -6.77 -13.00
C ARG A 262 14.07 -7.31 -14.43
N TYR A 263 13.99 -6.41 -15.42
CA TYR A 263 14.05 -6.81 -16.84
C TYR A 263 15.36 -7.54 -17.15
N TYR A 264 16.48 -7.08 -16.59
CA TYR A 264 17.80 -7.72 -16.71
C TYR A 264 18.07 -8.84 -15.68
N LYS A 265 17.04 -9.33 -14.96
CA LYS A 265 17.18 -10.37 -13.92
C LYS A 265 18.23 -10.06 -12.85
N ARG A 266 18.29 -8.80 -12.42
CA ARG A 266 19.16 -8.31 -11.34
C ARG A 266 18.34 -7.79 -10.16
N ASP A 267 18.93 -7.81 -8.97
CA ASP A 267 18.39 -7.12 -7.80
C ASP A 267 18.64 -5.60 -7.88
N PHE A 268 18.16 -4.87 -6.86
CA PHE A 268 18.32 -3.42 -6.80
C PHE A 268 19.80 -2.99 -6.66
N PHE A 269 20.70 -3.87 -6.24
CA PHE A 269 22.13 -3.59 -6.12
C PHE A 269 22.94 -4.23 -7.26
N LEU A 270 22.28 -4.50 -8.40
CA LEU A 270 22.85 -5.08 -9.62
C LEU A 270 23.41 -6.51 -9.46
N ARG A 271 23.08 -7.22 -8.38
CA ARG A 271 23.46 -8.63 -8.19
C ARG A 271 22.58 -9.51 -9.07
N SER A 272 23.18 -10.55 -9.65
CA SER A 272 22.45 -11.54 -10.46
C SER A 272 21.40 -12.24 -9.60
N LEU A 273 20.17 -12.36 -10.11
CA LEU A 273 19.11 -13.20 -9.54
C LEU A 273 19.15 -14.64 -10.10
N VAL A 274 20.06 -14.92 -11.03
CA VAL A 274 20.28 -16.27 -11.58
C VAL A 274 21.21 -17.01 -10.63
N GLU A 275 20.75 -18.16 -10.13
CA GLU A 275 21.58 -19.11 -9.39
C GLU A 275 22.78 -19.48 -10.29
N PRO A 276 24.04 -19.45 -9.78
CA PRO A 276 25.17 -19.88 -10.59
C PRO A 276 24.90 -21.29 -11.12
N GLU A 277 25.00 -21.48 -12.43
CA GLU A 277 24.79 -22.78 -13.06
C GLU A 277 25.57 -23.84 -12.29
N ALA A 278 24.94 -24.98 -12.02
CA ALA A 278 25.53 -26.11 -11.29
C ALA A 278 26.81 -26.70 -11.96
N GLY A 279 27.27 -26.12 -13.07
CA GLY A 279 28.43 -26.55 -13.84
C GLY A 279 29.80 -26.30 -13.19
N ASP A 280 29.89 -25.54 -12.09
CA ASP A 280 31.17 -25.33 -11.38
C ASP A 280 31.37 -26.26 -10.17
N ARG A 281 30.37 -27.09 -9.82
CA ARG A 281 30.54 -28.17 -8.82
C ARG A 281 31.29 -29.38 -9.37
N GLU A 282 31.45 -29.49 -10.69
CA GLU A 282 32.28 -30.55 -11.30
C GLU A 282 33.79 -30.26 -11.24
N ARG A 283 34.20 -29.09 -10.71
CA ARG A 283 35.59 -28.70 -10.48
C ARG A 283 36.01 -28.75 -9.01
N GLU A 284 35.32 -29.52 -8.17
CA GLU A 284 35.97 -29.97 -6.93
C GLU A 284 36.98 -31.05 -7.31
N PRO A 285 38.29 -30.86 -7.08
CA PRO A 285 39.23 -31.96 -7.21
C PRO A 285 38.82 -33.00 -6.18
N LEU A 286 38.37 -34.16 -6.65
CA LEU A 286 38.22 -35.35 -5.84
C LEU A 286 39.60 -35.63 -5.23
N LEU A 287 39.81 -35.20 -3.99
CA LEU A 287 40.88 -35.71 -3.14
C LEU A 287 40.50 -37.15 -2.74
N SER A 288 40.49 -38.03 -3.72
CA SER A 288 40.74 -39.45 -3.54
C SER A 288 42.21 -39.68 -3.83
N ASN A 289 42.99 -39.95 -2.78
CA ASN A 289 44.10 -40.92 -2.68
C ASN A 289 45.25 -40.42 -1.79
N ALA A 290 45.20 -40.77 -0.49
CA ALA A 290 46.30 -41.35 0.29
C ALA A 290 45.73 -41.90 1.61
#